data_AF-A0A1I2CDH2-F1
#
_entry.id   AF-A0A1I2CDH2-F1
#
_cell.length_a   1.000
_cell.length_b   1.000
_cell.length_c   1.000
_cell.angle_alpha   90.00
_cell.angle_beta   90.00
_cell.angle_gamma   90.00
#
_symmetry.space_group_name_H-M   'P 1'
#
loop_
_entity.id
_entity.type
_entity.pdbx_description
1 polymer ?
#
loop_
_entity_poly.entity_id
_entity_poly.type
_entity_poly.pdbx_seq_one_letter_code
_entity_poly.pdbx_strand_id
1 'polypeptide(L)'
;MSDTEDPAQDLIRFGWEEWVALPDLGLPALRAKVDTGARTSALHAYDIETFGSSKNPQVRFTVHPVPGRDDLIIPCSAKVLDRRMVTSSNGESESRYVIGCTLEVGGEAWPIELTLTNRASMASRMLLGREALKDHITIVATDRFLQKELSYDVYASSAVRKRAPNRALRIAVLSRENNYSTRRLVEEGEKRGHTVEVIDTTRCYMAINAMAPEVHYDGARLPRYDAVIPRIGASVTSYGTAVIRQFETIGTFCTNGSEGITASRDKLYAHQLMARHKIGMPNTAFASSPKDTDSLMRLVGTAPMIVKLLESTQGKGVVLAETKKAAQSVIDAFRGLRANFLVQDFVKEAAGEDIRCLVVGGRVVASMKRTGAEGDFRSNLHRGGSAMVVRISREERETAVRAARAFKLNFAGVDLLRSESGPKVLEVNSSPGLEGIEIASKKNVAGMLYDHIEERVRPAPVRRRKLLG
;
A
#
# COMPACT_ATOMS: atom_id res chain seq x y z
N MET A 1 -0.29 46.27 -51.73
CA MET A 1 0.94 45.94 -51.00
C MET A 1 0.55 44.86 -50.01
N SER A 2 1.01 43.64 -50.28
CA SER A 2 0.71 42.43 -49.53
C SER A 2 1.54 42.40 -48.25
N ASP A 3 0.88 42.51 -47.09
CA ASP A 3 1.45 42.06 -45.84
C ASP A 3 1.55 40.53 -45.91
N THR A 4 2.77 40.07 -46.14
CA THR A 4 3.14 38.67 -46.03
C THR A 4 3.53 38.47 -44.58
N GLU A 5 2.63 37.89 -43.79
CA GLU A 5 2.99 37.33 -42.48
C GLU A 5 4.09 36.28 -42.70
N ASP A 6 5.26 36.52 -42.12
CA ASP A 6 6.41 35.63 -42.23
C ASP A 6 6.12 34.32 -41.47
N PRO A 7 6.03 33.16 -42.16
CA PRO A 7 5.77 31.87 -41.52
C PRO A 7 6.88 31.44 -40.52
N ALA A 8 8.00 32.17 -40.45
CA ALA A 8 9.07 31.93 -39.49
C ALA A 8 8.76 32.37 -38.04
N GLN A 9 7.65 33.07 -37.77
CA GLN A 9 7.31 33.55 -36.41
C GLN A 9 6.77 32.47 -35.46
N ASP A 10 6.36 31.30 -35.96
CA ASP A 10 5.81 30.19 -35.15
C ASP A 10 6.77 28.99 -35.00
N LEU A 11 8.04 29.12 -35.40
CA LEU A 11 9.03 28.03 -35.30
C LEU A 11 9.68 27.96 -33.91
N ILE A 12 9.60 26.80 -33.26
CA ILE A 12 10.36 26.50 -32.05
C ILE A 12 11.80 26.13 -32.43
N ARG A 13 12.78 26.73 -31.76
CA ARG A 13 14.21 26.46 -31.99
C ARG A 13 14.79 25.57 -30.91
N PHE A 14 15.34 24.42 -31.28
CA PHE A 14 16.10 23.55 -30.37
C PHE A 14 17.59 23.70 -30.61
N GLY A 15 18.39 23.73 -29.55
CA GLY A 15 19.81 23.47 -29.61
C GLY A 15 20.12 21.99 -29.82
N TRP A 16 21.40 21.62 -29.80
CA TRP A 16 21.80 20.20 -29.83
C TRP A 16 21.48 19.47 -28.52
N GLU A 17 21.18 20.20 -27.46
CA GLU A 17 20.67 19.69 -26.19
C GLU A 17 19.61 20.63 -25.62
N GLU A 18 18.52 20.05 -25.11
CA GLU A 18 17.41 20.78 -24.53
C GLU A 18 16.98 20.22 -23.16
N TRP A 19 16.39 21.10 -22.37
CA TRP A 19 15.64 20.71 -21.18
C TRP A 19 14.23 20.27 -21.57
N VAL A 20 13.84 19.08 -21.13
CA VAL A 20 12.53 18.51 -21.39
C VAL A 20 11.90 17.96 -20.11
N ALA A 21 10.59 17.79 -20.11
CA ALA A 21 9.88 17.02 -19.10
C ALA A 21 9.10 15.86 -19.75
N LEU A 22 8.99 14.76 -19.01
CA LEU A 22 8.20 13.58 -19.35
C LEU A 22 7.19 13.36 -18.20
N PRO A 23 6.08 14.12 -18.16
CA PRO A 23 5.12 14.11 -17.05
C PRO A 23 4.52 12.72 -16.78
N ASP A 24 4.25 11.92 -17.83
CA ASP A 24 3.69 10.57 -17.71
C ASP A 24 4.62 9.57 -17.02
N LEU A 25 5.91 9.92 -16.89
CA LEU A 25 6.93 9.14 -16.19
C LEU A 25 7.39 9.80 -14.88
N GLY A 26 6.80 10.94 -14.50
CA GLY A 26 7.21 11.66 -13.30
C GLY A 26 8.62 12.23 -13.40
N LEU A 27 9.06 12.60 -14.61
CA LEU A 27 10.36 13.20 -14.89
C LEU A 27 10.18 14.68 -15.24
N PRO A 28 10.06 15.57 -14.24
CA PRO A 28 9.78 16.99 -14.46
C PRO A 28 10.96 17.81 -14.99
N ALA A 29 12.18 17.24 -15.06
CA ALA A 29 13.36 17.91 -15.61
C ALA A 29 14.39 16.88 -16.07
N LEU A 30 14.64 16.82 -17.37
CA LEU A 30 15.62 15.91 -17.97
C LEU A 30 16.36 16.66 -19.09
N ARG A 31 17.66 16.43 -19.21
CA ARG A 31 18.42 16.91 -20.37
C ARG A 31 18.36 15.85 -21.46
N ALA A 32 17.91 16.26 -22.64
CA ALA A 32 17.83 15.42 -23.82
C ALA A 32 18.77 15.96 -24.91
N LYS A 33 19.59 15.07 -25.47
CA LYS A 33 20.40 15.38 -26.64
C LYS A 33 19.53 15.22 -27.88
N VAL A 34 19.47 16.23 -28.73
CA VAL A 34 18.80 16.15 -30.04
C VAL A 34 19.69 15.34 -30.98
N ASP A 35 19.15 14.26 -31.53
CA ASP A 35 19.89 13.32 -32.38
C ASP A 35 19.04 12.97 -33.60
N THR A 36 19.21 13.75 -34.67
CA THR A 36 18.49 13.56 -35.93
C THR A 36 18.88 12.27 -36.66
N GLY A 37 20.02 11.67 -36.30
CA GLY A 37 20.44 10.35 -36.80
C GLY A 37 19.62 9.22 -36.19
N ALA A 38 19.11 9.41 -34.97
CA ALA A 38 18.20 8.46 -34.34
C ALA A 38 16.78 8.62 -34.90
N ARG A 39 16.17 7.52 -35.36
CA ARG A 39 14.78 7.51 -35.80
C ARG A 39 13.82 7.78 -34.63
N THR A 40 13.85 6.90 -33.63
CA THR A 40 13.00 6.96 -32.44
C THR A 40 13.83 7.43 -31.24
N SER A 41 13.21 8.22 -30.36
CA SER A 41 13.82 8.69 -29.13
C SER A 41 14.19 7.53 -28.19
N ALA A 42 15.21 7.74 -27.35
CA ALA A 42 15.70 6.73 -26.41
C ALA A 42 15.81 7.31 -25.01
N LEU A 43 15.28 6.59 -24.01
CA LEU A 43 15.33 6.97 -22.61
C LEU A 43 16.21 6.00 -21.82
N HIS A 44 17.03 6.56 -20.96
CA HIS A 44 17.77 5.80 -19.96
C HIS A 44 16.82 5.05 -19.02
N ALA A 45 16.97 3.72 -18.96
CA ALA A 45 16.20 2.86 -18.08
C ALA A 45 17.05 1.71 -17.51
N TYR A 46 16.78 1.35 -16.27
CA TYR A 46 17.33 0.22 -15.53
C TYR A 46 16.22 -0.68 -14.97
N ASP A 47 16.58 -1.89 -14.54
CA ASP A 47 15.65 -2.87 -13.96
C ASP A 47 14.38 -3.05 -14.80
N ILE A 48 14.55 -3.12 -16.13
CA ILE A 48 13.46 -3.20 -17.09
C ILE A 48 12.81 -4.58 -16.97
N GLU A 49 11.56 -4.62 -16.54
CA GLU A 49 10.82 -5.86 -16.33
C GLU A 49 9.38 -5.71 -16.81
N THR A 50 8.90 -6.70 -17.57
CA THR A 50 7.52 -6.75 -18.03
C THR A 50 6.60 -7.38 -17.00
N PHE A 51 5.37 -6.89 -16.91
CA PHE A 51 4.32 -7.47 -16.09
C PHE A 51 2.94 -7.24 -16.74
N GLY A 52 1.89 -7.75 -16.12
CA GLY A 52 0.54 -7.69 -16.67
C GLY A 52 0.24 -8.82 -17.65
N SER A 53 -0.97 -8.81 -18.20
CA SER A 53 -1.44 -9.84 -19.13
C SER A 53 -1.04 -9.52 -20.58
N SER A 54 -1.13 -10.50 -21.46
CA SER A 54 -0.91 -10.29 -22.91
C SER A 54 -1.86 -9.26 -23.53
N LYS A 55 -3.05 -9.06 -22.94
CA LYS A 55 -4.03 -8.05 -23.37
C LYS A 55 -3.69 -6.63 -22.90
N ASN A 56 -2.92 -6.51 -21.82
CA ASN A 56 -2.51 -5.22 -21.27
C ASN A 56 -1.05 -5.30 -20.78
N PRO A 57 -0.08 -5.48 -21.68
CA PRO A 57 1.32 -5.65 -21.30
C PRO A 57 1.86 -4.34 -20.73
N GLN A 58 2.49 -4.43 -19.56
CA GLN A 58 3.13 -3.32 -18.88
C GLN A 58 4.63 -3.57 -18.81
N VAL A 59 5.41 -2.50 -18.73
CA VAL A 59 6.83 -2.53 -18.38
C VAL A 59 7.07 -1.60 -17.21
N ARG A 60 7.81 -2.06 -16.21
CA ARG A 60 8.37 -1.23 -15.15
C ARG A 60 9.86 -1.08 -15.34
N PHE A 61 10.38 0.05 -14.91
CA PHE A 61 11.80 0.37 -14.99
C PHE A 61 12.10 1.51 -14.03
N THR A 62 13.38 1.73 -13.77
CA THR A 62 13.88 2.87 -12.98
C THR A 62 14.67 3.81 -13.88
N VAL A 63 14.56 5.11 -13.59
CA VAL A 63 15.32 6.15 -14.29
C VAL A 63 16.18 6.91 -13.28
N HIS A 64 17.46 7.08 -13.62
CA HIS A 64 18.38 8.01 -12.97
C HIS A 64 18.45 9.29 -13.81
N PRO A 65 17.62 10.31 -13.52
CA PRO A 65 17.45 11.48 -14.40
C PRO A 65 18.68 12.39 -14.45
N VAL A 66 19.54 12.33 -13.43
CA VAL A 66 20.74 13.16 -13.30
C VAL A 66 21.97 12.29 -13.56
N PRO A 67 22.80 12.59 -14.57
CA PRO A 67 24.07 11.90 -14.77
C PRO A 67 24.95 11.88 -13.50
N GLY A 68 25.50 10.72 -13.15
CA GLY A 68 26.34 10.54 -11.97
C GLY A 68 25.61 10.51 -10.61
N ARG A 69 24.26 10.50 -10.58
CA ARG A 69 23.44 10.42 -9.36
C ARG A 69 22.56 9.18 -9.35
N ASP A 70 23.17 8.04 -9.02
CA ASP A 70 22.48 6.75 -8.98
C ASP A 70 21.62 6.57 -7.71
N ASP A 71 21.81 7.44 -6.71
CA ASP A 71 20.96 7.52 -5.51
C ASP A 71 19.56 8.12 -5.80
N LEU A 72 19.42 8.87 -6.90
CA LEU A 72 18.14 9.40 -7.35
C LEU A 72 17.48 8.40 -8.30
N ILE A 73 16.47 7.71 -7.76
CA ILE A 73 15.73 6.66 -8.45
C ILE A 73 14.29 7.14 -8.66
N ILE A 74 13.88 7.25 -9.93
CA ILE A 74 12.48 7.51 -10.31
C ILE A 74 11.89 6.19 -10.83
N PRO A 75 11.00 5.53 -10.07
CA PRO A 75 10.33 4.32 -10.51
C PRO A 75 9.22 4.68 -11.51
N CYS A 76 9.29 4.07 -12.69
CA CYS A 76 8.39 4.31 -13.80
C CYS A 76 7.66 3.02 -14.20
N SER A 77 6.50 3.17 -14.82
CA SER A 77 5.88 2.09 -15.57
C SER A 77 5.06 2.65 -16.71
N ALA A 78 4.96 1.93 -17.81
CA ALA A 78 4.13 2.29 -18.94
C ALA A 78 3.60 1.06 -19.66
N LYS A 79 2.54 1.24 -20.46
CA LYS A 79 2.07 0.21 -21.37
C LYS A 79 3.11 -0.03 -22.45
N VAL A 80 3.38 -1.31 -22.74
CA VAL A 80 4.25 -1.69 -23.87
C VAL A 80 3.45 -1.50 -25.16
N LEU A 81 3.96 -0.66 -26.06
CA LEU A 81 3.36 -0.45 -27.39
C LEU A 81 3.94 -1.41 -28.42
N ASP A 82 5.25 -1.64 -28.35
CA ASP A 82 5.99 -2.43 -29.33
C ASP A 82 7.34 -2.93 -28.76
N ARG A 83 8.01 -3.84 -29.47
CA ARG A 83 9.43 -4.17 -29.29
C ARG A 83 10.16 -3.97 -30.60
N ARG A 84 11.15 -3.08 -30.61
CA ARG A 84 11.91 -2.75 -31.82
C ARG A 84 13.35 -3.18 -31.72
N MET A 85 13.87 -3.68 -32.83
CA MET A 85 15.30 -3.93 -33.00
C MET A 85 15.99 -2.61 -33.31
N VAL A 86 16.86 -2.13 -32.42
CA VAL A 86 17.55 -0.85 -32.59
C VAL A 86 19.05 -1.09 -32.70
N THR A 87 19.66 -0.60 -33.78
CA THR A 87 21.11 -0.66 -33.99
C THR A 87 21.73 0.69 -33.63
N SER A 88 22.69 0.70 -32.70
CA SER A 88 23.43 1.91 -32.33
C SER A 88 24.54 2.21 -33.34
N SER A 89 25.08 3.42 -33.28
CA SER A 89 26.16 3.90 -34.17
C SER A 89 27.46 3.07 -34.06
N ASN A 90 27.62 2.28 -33.00
CA ASN A 90 28.72 1.33 -32.82
C ASN A 90 28.45 -0.05 -33.48
N GLY A 91 27.32 -0.22 -34.17
CA GLY A 91 26.95 -1.46 -34.87
C GLY A 91 26.24 -2.51 -34.01
N GLU A 92 26.13 -2.30 -32.70
CA GLU A 92 25.44 -3.23 -31.80
C GLU A 92 23.92 -3.10 -31.95
N SER A 93 23.22 -4.23 -31.95
CA SER A 93 21.76 -4.26 -32.07
C SER A 93 21.13 -4.79 -30.78
N GLU A 94 20.15 -4.04 -30.25
CA GLU A 94 19.46 -4.34 -28.98
C GLU A 94 17.93 -4.29 -29.15
N SER A 95 17.22 -5.30 -28.63
CA SER A 95 15.75 -5.35 -28.71
C SER A 95 15.16 -4.55 -27.56
N ARG A 96 14.57 -3.40 -27.87
CA ARG A 96 14.09 -2.43 -26.89
C ARG A 96 12.58 -2.38 -26.84
N TYR A 97 12.04 -2.25 -25.63
CA TYR A 97 10.62 -1.95 -25.43
C TYR A 97 10.33 -0.51 -25.87
N VAL A 98 9.22 -0.33 -26.57
CA VAL A 98 8.70 0.98 -26.97
C VAL A 98 7.52 1.33 -26.07
N ILE A 99 7.56 2.54 -25.50
CA ILE A 99 6.48 3.11 -24.69
C ILE A 99 6.04 4.45 -25.29
N GLY A 100 4.80 4.84 -25.04
CA GLY A 100 4.32 6.19 -25.33
C GLY A 100 4.51 7.10 -24.13
N CYS A 101 4.84 8.37 -24.37
CA CYS A 101 4.93 9.40 -23.35
C CYS A 101 4.66 10.77 -23.95
N THR A 102 4.08 11.67 -23.18
CA THR A 102 4.02 13.10 -23.50
C THR A 102 5.39 13.73 -23.29
N LEU A 103 5.89 14.45 -24.29
CA LEU A 103 7.05 15.33 -24.21
C LEU A 103 6.57 16.75 -23.93
N GLU A 104 7.13 17.40 -22.92
CA GLU A 104 6.92 18.83 -22.63
C GLU A 104 8.22 19.62 -22.79
N VAL A 105 8.19 20.66 -23.61
CA VAL A 105 9.35 21.53 -23.90
C VAL A 105 8.85 22.85 -24.50
N GLY A 106 9.45 23.98 -24.12
CA GLY A 106 9.09 25.28 -24.69
C GLY A 106 7.66 25.78 -24.39
N GLY A 107 6.94 25.15 -23.45
CA GLY A 107 5.52 25.43 -23.20
C GLY A 107 4.56 24.63 -24.08
N GLU A 108 5.07 23.81 -24.99
CA GLU A 108 4.30 22.87 -25.80
C GLU A 108 4.35 21.44 -25.23
N ALA A 109 3.33 20.65 -25.58
CA ALA A 109 3.22 19.25 -25.18
C ALA A 109 2.71 18.37 -26.33
N TRP A 110 3.34 17.22 -26.58
CA TRP A 110 2.87 16.26 -27.58
C TRP A 110 3.31 14.83 -27.31
N PRO A 111 2.58 13.81 -27.81
CA PRO A 111 2.96 12.42 -27.63
C PRO A 111 4.19 12.06 -28.47
N ILE A 112 5.08 11.26 -27.88
CA ILE A 112 6.25 10.67 -28.54
C ILE A 112 6.36 9.19 -28.17
N GLU A 113 7.10 8.44 -29.00
CA GLU A 113 7.54 7.10 -28.66
C GLU A 113 8.96 7.12 -28.08
N LEU A 114 9.18 6.33 -27.03
CA LEU A 114 10.48 6.17 -26.37
C LEU A 114 10.89 4.70 -26.37
N THR A 115 12.12 4.43 -26.78
CA THR A 115 12.77 3.14 -26.54
C THR A 115 13.47 3.13 -25.19
N LEU A 116 13.31 2.06 -24.42
CA LEU A 116 13.97 1.88 -23.12
C LEU A 116 15.31 1.16 -23.30
N THR A 117 16.39 1.73 -22.78
CA THR A 117 17.74 1.15 -22.86
C THR A 117 18.65 1.64 -21.74
N ASN A 118 19.64 0.82 -21.36
CA ASN A 118 20.63 1.24 -20.38
C ASN A 118 21.65 2.20 -21.03
N ARG A 119 21.75 3.40 -20.48
CA ARG A 119 22.61 4.51 -20.96
C ARG A 119 23.48 5.06 -19.84
N ALA A 120 23.79 4.25 -18.84
CA ALA A 120 24.48 4.70 -17.65
C ALA A 120 25.87 5.26 -17.90
N SER A 121 26.60 4.65 -18.84
CA SER A 121 27.91 5.07 -19.31
C SER A 121 27.86 6.29 -20.24
N MET A 122 26.66 6.72 -20.66
CA MET A 122 26.49 7.84 -21.58
C MET A 122 26.22 9.13 -20.82
N ALA A 123 26.78 10.24 -21.31
CA ALA A 123 26.59 11.56 -20.71
C ALA A 123 25.12 12.03 -20.77
N SER A 124 24.40 11.70 -21.85
CA SER A 124 22.98 12.03 -21.98
C SER A 124 22.07 10.86 -21.59
N ARG A 125 21.14 11.13 -20.66
CA ARG A 125 20.11 10.20 -20.21
C ARG A 125 18.95 10.06 -21.21
N MET A 126 18.83 10.96 -22.19
CA MET A 126 17.82 10.87 -23.23
C MET A 126 18.37 11.31 -24.60
N LEU A 127 17.96 10.60 -25.65
CA LEU A 127 18.08 11.04 -27.03
C LEU A 127 16.70 11.42 -27.55
N LEU A 128 16.61 12.59 -28.18
CA LEU A 128 15.42 13.02 -28.91
C LEU A 128 15.63 12.73 -30.40
N GLY A 129 14.98 11.68 -30.89
CA GLY A 129 15.06 11.25 -32.28
C GLY A 129 14.16 12.06 -33.19
N ARG A 130 14.36 11.93 -34.51
CA ARG A 130 13.63 12.72 -35.53
C ARG A 130 12.12 12.52 -35.53
N GLU A 131 11.59 11.36 -35.13
CA GLU A 131 10.13 11.15 -35.02
C GLU A 131 9.47 12.00 -33.92
N ALA A 132 10.24 12.46 -32.92
CA ALA A 132 9.73 13.34 -31.89
C ALA A 132 9.77 14.83 -32.29
N LEU A 133 10.44 15.17 -33.39
CA LEU A 133 10.57 16.54 -33.89
C LEU A 133 9.46 16.82 -34.91
N LYS A 134 8.55 17.73 -34.55
CA LYS A 134 7.44 18.16 -35.41
C LYS A 134 7.91 19.15 -36.48
N ASP A 135 7.06 19.37 -37.47
CA ASP A 135 7.35 20.21 -38.65
C ASP A 135 7.72 21.67 -38.29
N HIS A 136 7.24 22.16 -37.14
CA HIS A 136 7.53 23.53 -36.67
C HIS A 136 8.78 23.63 -35.79
N ILE A 137 9.60 22.58 -35.70
CA ILE A 137 10.83 22.56 -34.90
C ILE A 137 12.07 22.69 -35.79
N THR A 138 12.90 23.70 -35.53
CA THR A 138 14.20 23.89 -36.18
C THR A 138 15.34 23.63 -35.21
N ILE A 139 16.43 23.01 -35.67
CA ILE A 139 17.61 22.72 -34.83
C ILE A 139 18.76 23.67 -35.15
N VAL A 140 19.28 24.33 -34.12
CA VAL A 140 20.49 25.13 -34.13
C VAL A 140 21.63 24.31 -33.53
N ALA A 141 22.45 23.70 -34.39
CA ALA A 141 23.46 22.72 -33.98
C ALA A 141 24.58 23.29 -33.08
N THR A 142 24.78 24.61 -33.06
CA THR A 142 25.83 25.28 -32.28
C THR A 142 25.41 25.63 -30.86
N ASP A 143 24.11 25.72 -30.60
CA ASP A 143 23.57 26.22 -29.34
C ASP A 143 22.99 25.11 -28.47
N ARG A 144 22.72 25.42 -27.20
CA ARG A 144 22.06 24.55 -26.22
C ARG A 144 21.03 25.36 -25.48
N PHE A 145 20.00 24.69 -24.95
CA PHE A 145 19.02 25.28 -24.05
C PHE A 145 18.37 26.53 -24.65
N LEU A 146 17.96 26.44 -25.92
CA LEU A 146 17.22 27.51 -26.58
C LEU A 146 15.77 27.58 -26.07
N GLN A 147 15.33 26.56 -25.34
CA GLN A 147 14.06 26.53 -24.64
C GLN A 147 14.21 26.83 -23.15
N LYS A 148 13.08 27.06 -22.47
CA LYS A 148 13.04 27.35 -21.03
C LYS A 148 13.85 26.33 -20.23
N GLU A 149 14.90 26.80 -19.57
CA GLU A 149 15.71 25.97 -18.69
C GLU A 149 14.91 25.43 -17.50
N LEU A 150 15.09 24.14 -17.23
CA LEU A 150 14.56 23.46 -16.05
C LEU A 150 15.70 23.25 -15.03
N SER A 151 15.36 22.80 -13.82
CA SER A 151 16.35 22.51 -12.79
C SER A 151 16.12 21.16 -12.14
N TYR A 152 17.22 20.44 -11.89
CA TYR A 152 17.21 19.20 -11.13
C TYR A 152 16.83 19.37 -9.65
N ASP A 153 16.77 20.59 -9.12
CA ASP A 153 16.32 20.86 -7.75
C ASP A 153 14.91 20.34 -7.46
N VAL A 154 14.08 20.19 -8.50
CA VAL A 154 12.74 19.62 -8.40
C VAL A 154 12.76 18.23 -7.75
N TYR A 155 13.81 17.43 -8.01
CA TYR A 155 13.98 16.07 -7.48
C TYR A 155 14.37 16.03 -5.99
N ALA A 156 14.91 17.12 -5.46
CA ALA A 156 15.25 17.25 -4.04
C ALA A 156 14.10 17.87 -3.22
N SER A 157 12.96 18.19 -3.85
CA SER A 157 11.83 18.86 -3.23
C SER A 157 10.60 17.95 -3.16
N SER A 158 9.62 18.32 -2.33
CA SER A 158 8.30 17.64 -2.31
C SER A 158 7.57 17.67 -3.66
N ALA A 159 7.99 18.52 -4.60
CA ALA A 159 7.39 18.61 -5.93
C ALA A 159 7.56 17.31 -6.72
N VAL A 160 8.65 16.55 -6.53
CA VAL A 160 8.82 15.25 -7.21
C VAL A 160 7.68 14.29 -6.89
N ARG A 161 7.22 14.28 -5.64
CA ARG A 161 6.12 13.42 -5.19
C ARG A 161 4.77 13.89 -5.73
N LYS A 162 4.58 15.21 -5.83
CA LYS A 162 3.34 15.81 -6.37
C LYS A 162 3.22 15.63 -7.88
N ARG A 163 4.34 15.75 -8.61
CA ARG A 163 4.42 15.61 -10.07
C ARG A 163 4.52 14.16 -10.54
N ALA A 164 4.85 13.22 -9.64
CA ALA A 164 4.82 11.80 -9.97
C ALA A 164 3.39 11.37 -10.35
N PRO A 165 3.19 10.78 -11.53
CA PRO A 165 1.90 10.28 -11.96
C PRO A 165 1.53 9.00 -11.21
N ASN A 166 0.26 8.62 -11.29
CA ASN A 166 -0.16 7.29 -10.89
C ASN A 166 0.33 6.29 -11.95
N ARG A 167 1.25 5.42 -11.55
CA ARG A 167 1.86 4.41 -12.42
C ARG A 167 1.17 3.06 -12.22
N ALA A 168 1.21 2.19 -13.23
CA ALA A 168 0.79 0.81 -13.09
C ALA A 168 1.70 0.08 -12.08
N LEU A 169 1.08 -0.60 -11.12
CA LEU A 169 1.77 -1.35 -10.07
C LEU A 169 1.52 -2.84 -10.25
N ARG A 170 2.48 -3.65 -9.82
CA ARG A 170 2.30 -5.09 -9.64
C ARG A 170 2.06 -5.38 -8.17
N ILE A 171 0.87 -5.88 -7.83
CA ILE A 171 0.40 -6.01 -6.45
C ILE A 171 0.01 -7.45 -6.16
N ALA A 172 0.50 -7.99 -5.05
CA ALA A 172 0.10 -9.31 -4.56
C ALA A 172 -0.95 -9.18 -3.46
N VAL A 173 -2.05 -9.91 -3.56
CA VAL A 173 -3.03 -10.10 -2.48
C VAL A 173 -2.81 -11.49 -1.89
N LEU A 174 -2.22 -11.56 -0.70
CA LEU A 174 -1.99 -12.85 -0.03
C LEU A 174 -3.27 -13.31 0.66
N SER A 175 -4.02 -14.20 0.01
CA SER A 175 -5.32 -14.67 0.47
C SER A 175 -5.53 -16.13 0.10
N ARG A 176 -6.19 -16.87 1.00
CA ARG A 176 -6.62 -18.26 0.75
C ARG A 176 -8.09 -18.35 0.32
N GLU A 177 -8.82 -17.24 0.42
CA GLU A 177 -10.27 -17.22 0.28
C GLU A 177 -10.69 -16.38 -0.92
N ASN A 178 -11.59 -16.95 -1.73
CA ASN A 178 -12.32 -16.21 -2.75
C ASN A 178 -13.60 -15.59 -2.16
N ASN A 179 -13.42 -14.60 -1.29
CA ASN A 179 -14.51 -13.85 -0.66
C ASN A 179 -14.70 -12.47 -1.30
N TYR A 180 -15.76 -11.75 -0.91
CA TYR A 180 -16.05 -10.40 -1.39
C TYR A 180 -14.84 -9.46 -1.26
N SER A 181 -14.15 -9.50 -0.12
CA SER A 181 -13.04 -8.57 0.14
C SER A 181 -11.86 -8.81 -0.80
N THR A 182 -11.50 -10.08 -1.05
CA THR A 182 -10.44 -10.43 -2.01
C THR A 182 -10.81 -9.97 -3.42
N ARG A 183 -12.03 -10.28 -3.91
CA ARG A 183 -12.48 -9.87 -5.24
C ARG A 183 -12.52 -8.36 -5.40
N ARG A 184 -13.07 -7.66 -4.40
CA ARG A 184 -13.16 -6.19 -4.40
C ARG A 184 -11.80 -5.51 -4.48
N LEU A 185 -10.77 -6.08 -3.82
CA LEU A 185 -9.39 -5.61 -3.92
C LEU A 185 -8.82 -5.81 -5.34
N VAL A 186 -9.07 -6.96 -5.97
CA VAL A 186 -8.63 -7.21 -7.36
C VAL A 186 -9.31 -6.23 -8.32
N GLU A 187 -10.64 -6.18 -8.29
CA GLU A 187 -11.46 -5.30 -9.16
C GLU A 187 -11.04 -3.84 -9.07
N GLU A 188 -10.84 -3.31 -7.86
CA GLU A 188 -10.44 -1.92 -7.68
C GLU A 188 -9.02 -1.66 -8.20
N GLY A 189 -8.09 -2.57 -7.99
CA GLY A 189 -6.71 -2.41 -8.48
C GLY A 189 -6.63 -2.50 -10.00
N GLU A 190 -7.32 -3.47 -10.61
CA GLU A 190 -7.38 -3.61 -12.06
C GLU A 190 -8.08 -2.41 -12.72
N LYS A 191 -9.16 -1.89 -12.10
CA LYS A 191 -9.82 -0.66 -12.54
C LYS A 191 -8.88 0.55 -12.55
N ARG A 192 -7.89 0.58 -11.65
CA ARG A 192 -6.85 1.62 -11.57
C ARG A 192 -5.65 1.35 -12.49
N GLY A 193 -5.71 0.30 -13.32
CA GLY A 193 -4.65 -0.07 -14.26
C GLY A 193 -3.49 -0.86 -13.62
N HIS A 194 -3.64 -1.34 -12.40
CA HIS A 194 -2.65 -2.21 -11.77
C HIS A 194 -2.82 -3.67 -12.21
N THR A 195 -1.74 -4.44 -12.08
CA THR A 195 -1.79 -5.90 -12.17
C THR A 195 -1.89 -6.47 -10.77
N VAL A 196 -3.00 -7.14 -10.46
CA VAL A 196 -3.25 -7.69 -9.13
C VAL A 196 -3.28 -9.21 -9.19
N GLU A 197 -2.44 -9.85 -8.40
CA GLU A 197 -2.33 -11.31 -8.35
C GLU A 197 -2.76 -11.81 -6.97
N VAL A 198 -3.72 -12.74 -6.92
CA VAL A 198 -4.11 -13.41 -5.68
C VAL A 198 -3.23 -14.63 -5.48
N ILE A 199 -2.51 -14.68 -4.35
CA ILE A 199 -1.53 -15.72 -4.05
C ILE A 199 -1.98 -16.43 -2.77
N ASP A 200 -2.14 -17.75 -2.85
CA ASP A 200 -2.40 -18.57 -1.66
C ASP A 200 -1.15 -18.59 -0.77
N THR A 201 -1.25 -17.96 0.39
CA THR A 201 -0.13 -17.82 1.32
C THR A 201 0.47 -19.16 1.76
N THR A 202 -0.33 -20.23 1.84
CA THR A 202 0.14 -21.54 2.31
C THR A 202 0.88 -22.35 1.24
N ARG A 203 0.75 -21.95 -0.03
CA ARG A 203 1.50 -22.54 -1.14
C ARG A 203 2.82 -21.84 -1.40
N CYS A 204 3.04 -20.65 -0.81
CA CYS A 204 4.33 -20.00 -0.83
C CYS A 204 5.36 -20.83 -0.06
N TYR A 205 6.59 -20.87 -0.55
CA TYR A 205 7.77 -21.33 0.20
C TYR A 205 8.93 -20.35 -0.05
N MET A 206 9.97 -20.37 0.79
CA MET A 206 10.95 -19.29 0.84
C MET A 206 12.36 -19.83 0.72
N ALA A 207 13.18 -19.20 -0.11
CA ALA A 207 14.63 -19.39 -0.05
C ALA A 207 15.19 -18.34 0.91
N ILE A 208 15.65 -18.78 2.09
CA ILE A 208 16.19 -17.90 3.13
C ILE A 208 17.71 -17.97 3.06
N ASN A 209 18.33 -16.96 2.47
CA ASN A 209 19.78 -16.83 2.42
C ASN A 209 20.18 -15.35 2.52
N ALA A 210 21.44 -15.09 2.85
CA ALA A 210 21.91 -13.74 3.16
C ALA A 210 22.00 -12.82 1.94
N MET A 211 22.08 -13.36 0.72
CA MET A 211 22.42 -12.59 -0.49
C MET A 211 21.21 -12.31 -1.38
N ALA A 212 20.37 -13.32 -1.58
CA ALA A 212 19.20 -13.28 -2.46
C ALA A 212 18.02 -14.00 -1.78
N PRO A 213 17.40 -13.39 -0.76
CA PRO A 213 16.16 -13.91 -0.19
C PRO A 213 15.06 -13.90 -1.24
N GLU A 214 14.29 -14.99 -1.33
CA GLU A 214 13.23 -15.15 -2.33
C GLU A 214 11.97 -15.75 -1.72
N VAL A 215 10.83 -15.45 -2.35
CA VAL A 215 9.57 -16.16 -2.15
C VAL A 215 9.27 -16.92 -3.45
N HIS A 216 8.85 -18.16 -3.32
CA HIS A 216 8.49 -19.05 -4.41
C HIS A 216 7.04 -19.48 -4.28
N TYR A 217 6.42 -19.84 -5.39
CA TYR A 217 5.05 -20.32 -5.49
C TYR A 217 4.95 -21.28 -6.67
N ASP A 218 4.40 -22.48 -6.45
CA ASP A 218 4.17 -23.49 -7.48
C ASP A 218 5.40 -23.80 -8.37
N GLY A 219 6.58 -23.98 -7.76
CA GLY A 219 7.79 -24.36 -8.49
C GLY A 219 8.61 -23.18 -9.03
N ALA A 220 8.10 -21.95 -8.95
CA ALA A 220 8.75 -20.78 -9.51
C ALA A 220 8.99 -19.68 -8.47
N ARG A 221 10.07 -18.92 -8.64
CA ARG A 221 10.31 -17.68 -7.90
C ARG A 221 9.20 -16.69 -8.21
N LEU A 222 8.59 -16.13 -7.16
CA LEU A 222 7.65 -15.03 -7.32
C LEU A 222 8.39 -13.78 -7.82
N PRO A 223 7.77 -13.04 -8.75
CA PRO A 223 8.34 -11.82 -9.27
C PRO A 223 8.34 -10.72 -8.20
N ARG A 224 9.04 -9.63 -8.47
CA ARG A 224 9.02 -8.47 -7.57
C ARG A 224 7.62 -7.83 -7.57
N TYR A 225 7.09 -7.53 -6.40
CA TYR A 225 5.85 -6.77 -6.26
C TYR A 225 6.16 -5.36 -5.73
N ASP A 226 5.42 -4.36 -6.21
CA ASP A 226 5.47 -2.99 -5.69
C ASP A 226 4.82 -2.93 -4.31
N ALA A 227 3.75 -3.69 -4.11
CA ALA A 227 3.08 -3.82 -2.83
C ALA A 227 2.47 -5.21 -2.59
N VAL A 228 2.33 -5.58 -1.32
CA VAL A 228 1.64 -6.77 -0.86
C VAL A 228 0.49 -6.35 0.06
N ILE A 229 -0.71 -6.89 -0.17
CA ILE A 229 -1.90 -6.75 0.67
C ILE A 229 -2.13 -8.06 1.42
N PRO A 230 -1.75 -8.16 2.71
CA PRO A 230 -1.95 -9.38 3.49
C PRO A 230 -3.41 -9.56 3.88
N ARG A 231 -4.01 -10.70 3.51
CA ARG A 231 -5.32 -11.16 3.96
C ARG A 231 -5.18 -12.45 4.77
N ILE A 232 -4.29 -12.40 5.76
CA ILE A 232 -3.89 -13.58 6.54
C ILE A 232 -5.01 -14.01 7.51
N GLY A 233 -5.53 -15.22 7.28
CA GLY A 233 -6.51 -15.86 8.15
C GLY A 233 -5.91 -16.31 9.48
N ALA A 234 -6.73 -16.35 10.53
CA ALA A 234 -6.28 -16.66 11.89
C ALA A 234 -5.58 -18.03 12.00
N SER A 235 -6.05 -19.04 11.25
CA SER A 235 -5.53 -20.41 11.25
C SER A 235 -4.12 -20.56 10.69
N VAL A 236 -3.61 -19.56 9.95
CA VAL A 236 -2.30 -19.61 9.30
C VAL A 236 -1.43 -18.41 9.68
N THR A 237 -1.72 -17.74 10.79
CA THR A 237 -1.02 -16.52 11.20
C THR A 237 0.49 -16.72 11.28
N SER A 238 0.96 -17.81 11.90
CA SER A 238 2.40 -18.08 12.05
C SER A 238 3.11 -18.17 10.70
N TYR A 239 2.63 -19.04 9.81
CA TYR A 239 3.22 -19.19 8.47
C TYR A 239 3.03 -17.94 7.60
N GLY A 240 1.84 -17.34 7.61
CA GLY A 240 1.54 -16.16 6.82
C GLY A 240 2.39 -14.96 7.22
N THR A 241 2.66 -14.76 8.51
CA THR A 241 3.56 -13.70 8.97
C THR A 241 5.03 -13.98 8.63
N ALA A 242 5.44 -15.25 8.54
CA ALA A 242 6.77 -15.60 8.02
C ALA A 242 6.91 -15.22 6.53
N VAL A 243 5.90 -15.53 5.70
CA VAL A 243 5.87 -15.12 4.29
C VAL A 243 5.90 -13.60 4.13
N ILE A 244 5.11 -12.86 4.92
CA ILE A 244 5.15 -11.39 4.92
C ILE A 244 6.53 -10.86 5.31
N ARG A 245 7.18 -11.44 6.32
CA ARG A 245 8.53 -11.05 6.72
C ARG A 245 9.56 -11.25 5.63
N GLN A 246 9.39 -12.27 4.80
CA GLN A 246 10.25 -12.47 3.62
C GLN A 246 10.03 -11.37 2.58
N PHE A 247 8.80 -10.97 2.29
CA PHE A 247 8.52 -9.81 1.42
C PHE A 247 9.09 -8.51 1.99
N GLU A 248 8.98 -8.29 3.30
CA GLU A 248 9.60 -7.15 3.99
C GLU A 248 11.13 -7.17 3.84
N THR A 249 11.75 -8.34 3.95
CA THR A 249 13.21 -8.53 3.80
C THR A 249 13.70 -8.21 2.38
N ILE A 250 12.89 -8.52 1.36
CA ILE A 250 13.18 -8.20 -0.05
C ILE A 250 12.91 -6.71 -0.36
N GLY A 251 12.33 -5.96 0.57
CA GLY A 251 12.05 -4.53 0.44
C GLY A 251 10.69 -4.21 -0.20
N THR A 252 9.79 -5.18 -0.32
CA THR A 252 8.43 -4.95 -0.81
C THR A 252 7.58 -4.25 0.24
N PHE A 253 6.81 -3.23 -0.17
CA PHE A 253 5.89 -2.55 0.72
C PHE A 253 4.70 -3.45 1.08
N CYS A 254 4.60 -3.84 2.35
CA CYS A 254 3.44 -4.58 2.86
C CYS A 254 2.45 -3.61 3.51
N THR A 255 1.17 -3.63 3.12
CA THR A 255 0.17 -2.72 3.71
C THR A 255 0.02 -2.92 5.21
N ASN A 256 0.10 -4.16 5.68
CA ASN A 256 0.32 -4.47 7.08
C ASN A 256 1.59 -5.31 7.23
N GLY A 257 2.47 -4.90 8.13
CA GLY A 257 3.70 -5.65 8.37
C GLY A 257 3.50 -6.89 9.23
N SER A 258 4.49 -7.78 9.24
CA SER A 258 4.43 -9.05 9.99
C SER A 258 4.25 -8.80 11.50
N GLU A 259 4.97 -7.83 12.06
CA GLU A 259 4.89 -7.44 13.48
C GLU A 259 3.46 -7.05 13.90
N GLY A 260 2.80 -6.18 13.11
CA GLY A 260 1.47 -5.69 13.42
C GLY A 260 0.40 -6.77 13.29
N ILE A 261 0.53 -7.66 12.30
CA ILE A 261 -0.37 -8.80 12.13
C ILE A 261 -0.24 -9.74 13.34
N THR A 262 0.98 -10.13 13.72
CA THR A 262 1.22 -10.97 14.91
C THR A 262 0.64 -10.32 16.17
N ALA A 263 0.93 -9.03 16.39
CA ALA A 263 0.43 -8.30 17.55
C ALA A 263 -1.09 -8.26 17.64
N SER A 264 -1.77 -8.07 16.51
CA SER A 264 -3.24 -8.03 16.46
C SER A 264 -3.92 -9.39 16.71
N ARG A 265 -3.19 -10.50 16.53
CA ARG A 265 -3.74 -11.87 16.64
C ARG A 265 -3.55 -12.45 18.03
N ASP A 266 -2.50 -12.05 18.72
CA ASP A 266 -2.28 -12.41 20.12
C ASP A 266 -3.07 -11.46 21.03
N LYS A 267 -4.17 -11.95 21.61
CA LYS A 267 -5.03 -11.15 22.49
C LYS A 267 -4.29 -10.67 23.74
N LEU A 268 -3.40 -11.45 24.32
CA LEU A 268 -2.65 -11.02 25.52
C LEU A 268 -1.69 -9.89 25.14
N TYR A 269 -0.88 -10.12 24.12
CA TYR A 269 0.07 -9.11 23.66
C TYR A 269 -0.63 -7.84 23.16
N ALA A 270 -1.77 -7.96 22.47
CA ALA A 270 -2.61 -6.85 22.05
C ALA A 270 -3.02 -5.95 23.23
N HIS A 271 -3.49 -6.54 24.34
CA HIS A 271 -3.88 -5.77 25.53
C HIS A 271 -2.68 -5.12 26.21
N GLN A 272 -1.56 -5.84 26.34
CA GLN A 272 -0.32 -5.29 26.89
C GLN A 272 0.21 -4.11 26.04
N LEU A 273 0.13 -4.22 24.71
CA LEU A 273 0.52 -3.18 23.78
C LEU A 273 -0.39 -1.94 23.92
N MET A 274 -1.71 -2.14 23.96
CA MET A 274 -2.65 -1.04 24.20
C MET A 274 -2.40 -0.35 25.55
N ALA A 275 -2.07 -1.12 26.60
CA ALA A 275 -1.82 -0.59 27.93
C ALA A 275 -0.54 0.26 27.96
N ARG A 276 0.53 -0.23 27.32
CA ARG A 276 1.79 0.51 27.12
C ARG A 276 1.56 1.86 26.42
N HIS A 277 0.63 1.92 25.48
CA HIS A 277 0.29 3.14 24.75
C HIS A 277 -0.85 3.97 25.38
N LYS A 278 -1.28 3.61 26.60
CA LYS A 278 -2.36 4.28 27.34
C LYS A 278 -3.64 4.42 26.50
N ILE A 279 -4.01 3.36 25.79
CA ILE A 279 -5.23 3.30 24.99
C ILE A 279 -6.33 2.73 25.89
N GLY A 280 -7.50 3.39 25.92
CA GLY A 280 -8.64 2.92 26.70
C GLY A 280 -9.10 1.55 26.20
N MET A 281 -9.25 0.59 27.10
CA MET A 281 -9.82 -0.74 26.87
C MET A 281 -10.60 -1.16 28.12
N PRO A 282 -11.52 -2.14 28.04
CA PRO A 282 -12.19 -2.65 29.23
C PRO A 282 -11.15 -3.22 30.21
N ASN A 283 -11.38 -3.09 31.52
CA ASN A 283 -10.45 -3.62 32.51
C ASN A 283 -10.32 -5.15 32.33
N THR A 284 -9.09 -5.65 32.34
CA THR A 284 -8.79 -7.01 31.86
C THR A 284 -7.75 -7.67 32.75
N ALA A 285 -8.05 -8.89 33.18
CA ALA A 285 -7.09 -9.79 33.80
C ALA A 285 -6.87 -11.02 32.92
N PHE A 286 -5.63 -11.49 32.87
CA PHE A 286 -5.25 -12.70 32.14
C PHE A 286 -4.78 -13.77 33.11
N ALA A 287 -5.15 -15.01 32.84
CA ALA A 287 -4.67 -16.12 33.62
C ALA A 287 -4.60 -17.43 32.82
N SER A 288 -3.78 -18.36 33.30
CA SER A 288 -3.64 -19.71 32.76
C SER A 288 -4.21 -20.73 33.74
N SER A 289 -3.58 -20.85 34.92
CA SER A 289 -4.08 -21.68 36.02
C SER A 289 -3.87 -20.99 37.36
N PRO A 290 -4.58 -19.90 37.65
CA PRO A 290 -4.48 -19.24 38.95
C PRO A 290 -5.15 -20.14 39.99
N LYS A 291 -4.48 -20.43 41.11
CA LYS A 291 -5.15 -21.14 42.23
C LYS A 291 -6.19 -20.26 42.94
N ASP A 292 -6.07 -18.94 42.78
CA ASP A 292 -6.93 -17.93 43.41
C ASP A 292 -7.82 -17.24 42.37
N THR A 293 -8.96 -17.86 42.05
CA THR A 293 -9.97 -17.30 41.15
C THR A 293 -10.57 -16.00 41.69
N ASP A 294 -10.72 -15.89 43.01
CA ASP A 294 -11.33 -14.74 43.67
C ASP A 294 -10.46 -13.49 43.58
N SER A 295 -9.15 -13.63 43.76
CA SER A 295 -8.22 -12.51 43.52
C SER A 295 -8.19 -12.10 42.07
N LEU A 296 -8.23 -13.04 41.12
CA LEU A 296 -8.28 -12.71 39.69
C LEU A 296 -9.51 -11.87 39.35
N MET A 297 -10.69 -12.29 39.81
CA MET A 297 -11.93 -11.55 39.57
C MET A 297 -11.90 -10.15 40.19
N ARG A 298 -11.32 -10.00 41.39
CA ARG A 298 -11.16 -8.70 42.07
C ARG A 298 -10.30 -7.71 41.28
N LEU A 299 -9.33 -8.18 40.49
CA LEU A 299 -8.54 -7.30 39.62
C LEU A 299 -9.37 -6.63 38.52
N VAL A 300 -10.44 -7.30 38.08
CA VAL A 300 -11.33 -6.82 37.02
C VAL A 300 -12.43 -5.94 37.60
N GLY A 301 -13.08 -6.40 38.67
CA GLY A 301 -14.17 -5.67 39.32
C GLY A 301 -15.29 -6.60 39.78
N THR A 302 -16.52 -6.08 39.74
CA THR A 302 -17.72 -6.81 40.12
C THR A 302 -18.44 -7.40 38.91
N ALA A 303 -19.19 -8.48 39.10
CA ALA A 303 -20.05 -9.03 38.06
C ALA A 303 -21.12 -8.01 37.61
N PRO A 304 -21.61 -8.09 36.35
CA PRO A 304 -21.28 -9.07 35.32
C PRO A 304 -19.88 -8.89 34.72
N MET A 305 -19.28 -9.98 34.24
CA MET A 305 -17.97 -9.96 33.59
C MET A 305 -17.94 -10.92 32.39
N ILE A 306 -17.01 -10.67 31.47
CA ILE A 306 -16.79 -11.50 30.30
C ILE A 306 -15.59 -12.43 30.53
N VAL A 307 -15.77 -13.73 30.29
CA VAL A 307 -14.68 -14.71 30.29
C VAL A 307 -14.45 -15.18 28.84
N LYS A 308 -13.23 -15.03 28.33
CA LYS A 308 -12.85 -15.38 26.95
C LYS A 308 -11.71 -16.39 26.93
N LEU A 309 -11.85 -17.44 26.11
CA LEU A 309 -10.73 -18.29 25.73
C LEU A 309 -9.83 -17.58 24.72
N LEU A 310 -8.51 -17.77 24.86
CA LEU A 310 -7.56 -17.21 23.91
C LEU A 310 -7.58 -17.99 22.58
N GLU A 311 -7.66 -19.31 22.66
CA GLU A 311 -7.56 -20.27 21.54
C GLU A 311 -8.87 -20.47 20.75
N SER A 312 -9.71 -19.44 20.69
CA SER A 312 -10.99 -19.53 20.00
C SER A 312 -11.18 -18.48 18.92
N THR A 313 -11.82 -18.89 17.83
CA THR A 313 -12.19 -18.04 16.69
C THR A 313 -13.70 -17.76 16.69
N GLN A 314 -14.10 -16.62 16.10
CA GLN A 314 -15.50 -16.25 15.84
C GLN A 314 -16.45 -16.26 17.07
N GLY A 315 -15.95 -15.85 18.25
CA GLY A 315 -16.79 -15.71 19.45
C GLY A 315 -17.30 -17.04 20.05
N LYS A 316 -16.80 -18.20 19.58
CA LYS A 316 -16.88 -19.45 20.34
C LYS A 316 -15.97 -19.28 21.55
N GLY A 317 -16.41 -19.57 22.77
CA GLY A 317 -15.59 -19.36 23.98
C GLY A 317 -15.54 -17.93 24.53
N VAL A 318 -16.51 -17.08 24.21
CA VAL A 318 -16.79 -15.81 24.94
C VAL A 318 -18.08 -16.00 25.72
N VAL A 319 -18.01 -15.91 27.04
CA VAL A 319 -19.13 -16.14 27.97
C VAL A 319 -19.37 -14.90 28.80
N LEU A 320 -20.63 -14.47 28.89
CA LEU A 320 -21.08 -13.47 29.85
C LEU A 320 -21.44 -14.19 31.15
N ALA A 321 -20.77 -13.84 32.23
CA ALA A 321 -21.07 -14.31 33.57
C ALA A 321 -21.78 -13.21 34.35
N GLU A 322 -23.10 -13.35 34.52
CA GLU A 322 -23.95 -12.35 35.19
C GLU A 322 -23.66 -12.24 36.69
N THR A 323 -23.21 -13.34 37.30
CA THR A 323 -22.91 -13.43 38.73
C THR A 323 -21.48 -13.88 38.97
N LYS A 324 -20.93 -13.53 40.14
CA LYS A 324 -19.60 -13.97 40.56
C LYS A 324 -19.47 -15.51 40.58
N LYS A 325 -20.52 -16.20 41.03
CA LYS A 325 -20.56 -17.68 41.05
C LYS A 325 -20.49 -18.25 39.62
N ALA A 326 -21.25 -17.68 38.69
CA ALA A 326 -21.21 -18.09 37.28
C ALA A 326 -19.81 -17.88 36.67
N ALA A 327 -19.18 -16.74 36.96
CA ALA A 327 -17.81 -16.46 36.48
C ALA A 327 -16.81 -17.50 37.02
N GLN A 328 -16.90 -17.82 38.31
CA GLN A 328 -16.06 -18.82 38.96
C GLN A 328 -16.24 -20.21 38.34
N SER A 329 -17.47 -20.65 38.10
CA SER A 329 -17.75 -21.93 37.43
C SER A 329 -17.16 -22.00 36.02
N VAL A 330 -17.26 -20.91 35.25
CA VAL A 330 -16.68 -20.85 33.89
C VAL A 330 -15.15 -20.89 33.94
N ILE A 331 -14.54 -20.14 34.87
CA ILE A 331 -13.08 -20.13 35.04
C ILE A 331 -12.57 -21.51 35.47
N ASP A 332 -13.25 -22.18 36.41
CA ASP A 332 -12.87 -23.51 36.85
C ASP A 332 -13.00 -24.54 35.72
N ALA A 333 -14.05 -24.44 34.89
CA ALA A 333 -14.19 -25.25 33.69
C ALA A 333 -13.04 -25.01 32.69
N PHE A 334 -12.66 -23.75 32.44
CA PHE A 334 -11.54 -23.43 31.54
C PHE A 334 -10.18 -23.87 32.10
N ARG A 335 -9.99 -23.84 33.43
CA ARG A 335 -8.80 -24.39 34.09
C ARG A 335 -8.69 -25.90 33.85
N GLY A 336 -9.80 -26.64 33.91
CA GLY A 336 -9.85 -28.07 33.60
C GLY A 336 -9.38 -28.39 32.18
N LEU A 337 -9.62 -27.48 31.24
CA LEU A 337 -9.16 -27.59 29.84
C LEU A 337 -7.69 -27.20 29.63
N ARG A 338 -6.98 -26.76 30.68
CA ARG A 338 -5.60 -26.23 30.62
C ARG A 338 -5.41 -25.11 29.59
N ALA A 339 -6.47 -24.35 29.34
CA ALA A 339 -6.47 -23.28 28.35
C ALA A 339 -6.20 -21.93 29.00
N ASN A 340 -5.46 -21.06 28.29
CA ASN A 340 -5.32 -19.67 28.71
C ASN A 340 -6.63 -18.91 28.49
N PHE A 341 -6.99 -18.04 29.44
CA PHE A 341 -8.21 -17.27 29.40
C PHE A 341 -8.01 -15.82 29.87
N LEU A 342 -8.98 -15.00 29.51
CA LEU A 342 -9.11 -13.61 29.87
C LEU A 342 -10.42 -13.42 30.63
N VAL A 343 -10.36 -12.66 31.72
CA VAL A 343 -11.52 -12.13 32.44
C VAL A 343 -11.52 -10.63 32.20
N GLN A 344 -12.64 -10.09 31.76
CA GLN A 344 -12.74 -8.71 31.33
C GLN A 344 -14.03 -8.09 31.82
N ASP A 345 -13.98 -6.80 32.14
CA ASP A 345 -15.12 -6.01 32.56
C ASP A 345 -16.21 -5.99 31.48
N PHE A 346 -17.47 -6.09 31.91
CA PHE A 346 -18.61 -6.00 31.00
C PHE A 346 -19.12 -4.56 30.95
N VAL A 347 -18.79 -3.88 29.85
CA VAL A 347 -19.24 -2.50 29.57
C VAL A 347 -20.74 -2.50 29.27
N LYS A 348 -21.57 -2.39 30.31
CA LYS A 348 -23.04 -2.44 30.21
C LYS A 348 -23.59 -1.30 29.35
N GLU A 349 -22.96 -0.14 29.43
CA GLU A 349 -23.36 1.07 28.70
C GLU A 349 -23.33 0.88 27.18
N ALA A 350 -22.55 -0.08 26.69
CA ALA A 350 -22.49 -0.40 25.27
C ALA A 350 -23.77 -1.09 24.76
N ALA A 351 -24.62 -1.62 25.65
CA ALA A 351 -25.93 -2.20 25.33
C ALA A 351 -25.93 -3.24 24.18
N GLY A 352 -24.85 -4.04 24.07
CA GLY A 352 -24.71 -5.02 22.98
C GLY A 352 -24.40 -4.41 21.61
N GLU A 353 -23.99 -3.14 21.59
CA GLU A 353 -23.55 -2.42 20.41
C GLU A 353 -22.03 -2.22 20.41
N ASP A 354 -21.43 -2.24 19.23
CA ASP A 354 -20.04 -1.82 19.06
C ASP A 354 -19.88 -0.97 17.81
N ILE A 355 -18.84 -0.15 17.79
CA ILE A 355 -18.48 0.70 16.67
C ILE A 355 -17.22 0.13 16.02
N ARG A 356 -17.36 -0.34 14.78
CA ARG A 356 -16.20 -0.67 13.94
C ARG A 356 -15.74 0.58 13.20
N CYS A 357 -14.55 1.05 13.53
CA CYS A 357 -13.81 2.07 12.79
C CYS A 357 -12.80 1.41 11.86
N LEU A 358 -12.87 1.72 10.57
CA LEU A 358 -11.87 1.27 9.61
C LEU A 358 -10.82 2.35 9.40
N VAL A 359 -9.57 2.01 9.68
CA VAL A 359 -8.41 2.89 9.58
C VAL A 359 -7.58 2.52 8.36
N VAL A 360 -7.29 3.50 7.51
CA VAL A 360 -6.36 3.39 6.37
C VAL A 360 -5.34 4.53 6.46
N GLY A 361 -4.05 4.21 6.43
CA GLY A 361 -2.97 5.21 6.40
C GLY A 361 -3.03 6.22 7.56
N GLY A 362 -3.47 5.79 8.75
CA GLY A 362 -3.60 6.65 9.93
C GLY A 362 -4.84 7.54 9.96
N ARG A 363 -5.86 7.28 9.13
CA ARG A 363 -7.14 8.00 9.14
C ARG A 363 -8.32 7.03 9.21
N VAL A 364 -9.34 7.34 10.01
CA VAL A 364 -10.61 6.58 9.98
C VAL A 364 -11.39 6.96 8.72
N VAL A 365 -11.49 6.02 7.79
CA VAL A 365 -12.11 6.22 6.47
C VAL A 365 -13.60 5.88 6.46
N ALA A 366 -14.00 4.88 7.24
CA ALA A 366 -15.37 4.44 7.38
C ALA A 366 -15.64 3.99 8.81
N SER A 367 -16.90 4.08 9.23
CA SER A 367 -17.36 3.59 10.53
C SER A 367 -18.76 3.02 10.39
N MET A 368 -19.02 1.94 11.11
CA MET A 368 -20.36 1.38 11.25
C MET A 368 -20.60 0.98 12.69
N LYS A 369 -21.85 1.13 13.14
CA LYS A 369 -22.34 0.54 14.37
C LYS A 369 -22.87 -0.85 14.05
N ARG A 370 -22.50 -1.84 14.85
CA ARG A 370 -23.09 -3.17 14.79
C ARG A 370 -23.89 -3.40 16.05
N THR A 371 -25.07 -3.99 15.90
CA THR A 371 -25.96 -4.34 17.01
C THR A 371 -26.15 -5.85 17.01
N GLY A 372 -26.00 -6.47 18.18
CA GLY A 372 -26.25 -7.91 18.36
C GLY A 372 -27.69 -8.32 18.05
N ALA A 373 -27.91 -9.61 17.85
CA ALA A 373 -29.27 -10.16 17.79
C ALA A 373 -29.97 -10.01 19.15
N GLU A 374 -31.30 -10.03 19.18
CA GLU A 374 -32.07 -9.92 20.43
C GLU A 374 -31.62 -10.99 21.44
N GLY A 375 -31.20 -10.55 22.63
CA GLY A 375 -30.67 -11.42 23.68
C GLY A 375 -29.18 -11.82 23.55
N ASP A 376 -28.46 -11.42 22.50
CA ASP A 376 -27.01 -11.64 22.37
C ASP A 376 -26.24 -10.34 22.66
N PHE A 377 -25.37 -10.38 23.67
CA PHE A 377 -24.48 -9.26 24.00
C PHE A 377 -23.34 -9.06 22.97
N ARG A 378 -23.19 -9.97 22.01
CA ARG A 378 -22.17 -9.93 20.96
C ARG A 378 -22.76 -9.34 19.67
N SER A 379 -22.08 -8.35 19.13
CA SER A 379 -22.49 -7.57 17.95
C SER A 379 -21.89 -8.07 16.62
N ASN A 380 -21.44 -9.33 16.55
CA ASN A 380 -20.80 -9.85 15.33
C ASN A 380 -21.82 -10.03 14.18
N LEU A 381 -21.59 -9.36 13.04
CA LEU A 381 -22.41 -9.45 11.82
C LEU A 381 -22.66 -10.89 11.33
N HIS A 382 -21.67 -11.77 11.44
CA HIS A 382 -21.80 -13.18 11.01
C HIS A 382 -22.78 -14.01 11.86
N ARG A 383 -23.33 -13.45 12.94
CA ARG A 383 -24.32 -14.09 13.83
C ARG A 383 -25.71 -13.45 13.76
N GLY A 384 -26.04 -12.78 12.65
CA GLY A 384 -27.36 -12.18 12.44
C GLY A 384 -27.52 -10.77 13.03
N GLY A 385 -26.43 -10.15 13.50
CA GLY A 385 -26.43 -8.75 13.91
C GLY A 385 -26.64 -7.78 12.73
N SER A 386 -27.18 -6.60 12.99
CA SER A 386 -27.38 -5.56 11.99
C SER A 386 -26.20 -4.59 11.93
N ALA A 387 -25.96 -3.96 10.78
CA ALA A 387 -24.96 -2.90 10.62
C ALA A 387 -25.62 -1.62 10.10
N MET A 388 -25.33 -0.50 10.75
CA MET A 388 -25.79 0.83 10.34
C MET A 388 -24.63 1.81 10.32
N VAL A 389 -24.71 2.83 9.47
CA VAL A 389 -23.73 3.93 9.48
C VAL A 389 -23.81 4.66 10.82
N VAL A 390 -22.65 4.99 11.37
CA VAL A 390 -22.57 5.78 12.61
C VAL A 390 -21.60 6.92 12.46
N ARG A 391 -22.01 8.09 12.95
CA ARG A 391 -21.12 9.24 13.13
C ARG A 391 -20.33 9.04 14.42
N ILE A 392 -19.00 9.01 14.29
CA ILE A 392 -18.09 8.87 15.41
C ILE A 392 -17.65 10.23 15.95
N SER A 393 -17.42 10.32 17.26
CA SER A 393 -16.88 11.48 17.94
C SER A 393 -15.41 11.71 17.58
N ARG A 394 -14.87 12.87 17.96
CA ARG A 394 -13.45 13.17 17.82
C ARG A 394 -12.59 12.20 18.63
N GLU A 395 -13.01 11.91 19.86
CA GLU A 395 -12.31 11.01 20.78
C GLU A 395 -12.29 9.56 20.28
N GLU A 396 -13.41 9.07 19.73
CA GLU A 396 -13.50 7.75 19.10
C GLU A 396 -12.55 7.63 17.91
N ARG A 397 -12.51 8.67 17.06
CA ARG A 397 -11.62 8.72 15.90
C ARG A 397 -10.16 8.73 16.31
N GLU A 398 -9.79 9.57 17.27
CA GLU A 398 -8.41 9.65 17.78
C GLU A 398 -7.98 8.33 18.44
N THR A 399 -8.88 7.71 19.21
CA THR A 399 -8.64 6.40 19.83
C THR A 399 -8.42 5.30 18.80
N ALA A 400 -9.24 5.22 17.75
CA ALA A 400 -9.08 4.26 16.67
C ALA A 400 -7.75 4.45 15.92
N VAL A 401 -7.38 5.70 15.59
CA VAL A 401 -6.10 6.00 14.92
C VAL A 401 -4.91 5.65 15.82
N ARG A 402 -4.97 5.99 17.12
CA ARG A 402 -3.94 5.64 18.10
C ARG A 402 -3.78 4.13 18.23
N ALA A 403 -4.87 3.38 18.25
CA ALA A 403 -4.86 1.93 18.25
C ALA A 403 -4.17 1.39 17.01
N ALA A 404 -4.64 1.69 15.81
CA ALA A 404 -4.00 1.21 14.57
C ALA A 404 -2.50 1.55 14.49
N ARG A 405 -2.11 2.76 14.95
CA ARG A 405 -0.71 3.19 15.02
C ARG A 405 0.12 2.39 16.03
N ALA A 406 -0.42 2.10 17.22
CA ALA A 406 0.26 1.30 18.24
C ALA A 406 0.59 -0.12 17.71
N PHE A 407 -0.32 -0.70 16.93
CA PHE A 407 -0.11 -1.99 16.26
C PHE A 407 0.69 -1.89 14.96
N LYS A 408 1.13 -0.69 14.53
CA LYS A 408 1.83 -0.47 13.25
C LYS A 408 1.05 -1.00 12.03
N LEU A 409 -0.27 -0.91 12.06
CA LEU A 409 -1.14 -1.35 10.96
C LEU A 409 -1.54 -0.16 10.09
N ASN A 410 -1.29 -0.22 8.77
CA ASN A 410 -1.79 0.80 7.85
C ASN A 410 -3.22 0.52 7.40
N PHE A 411 -3.71 -0.72 7.58
CA PHE A 411 -5.08 -1.11 7.28
C PHE A 411 -5.66 -1.92 8.44
N ALA A 412 -6.56 -1.35 9.22
CA ALA A 412 -7.08 -2.00 10.42
C ALA A 412 -8.58 -1.75 10.63
N GLY A 413 -9.29 -2.76 11.13
CA GLY A 413 -10.59 -2.57 11.76
C GLY A 413 -10.40 -2.46 13.26
N VAL A 414 -10.81 -1.34 13.87
CA VAL A 414 -10.77 -1.12 15.31
C VAL A 414 -12.20 -1.15 15.83
N ASP A 415 -12.47 -2.09 16.73
CA ASP A 415 -13.78 -2.26 17.35
C ASP A 415 -13.78 -1.52 18.70
N LEU A 416 -14.74 -0.62 18.88
CA LEU A 416 -14.86 0.25 20.04
C LEU A 416 -16.19 0.00 20.76
N LEU A 417 -16.16 0.08 22.09
CA LEU A 417 -17.33 0.18 22.95
C LEU A 417 -17.44 1.62 23.48
N ARG A 418 -18.65 2.17 23.49
CA ARG A 418 -18.94 3.43 24.17
C ARG A 418 -19.09 3.14 25.66
N SER A 419 -18.37 3.90 26.48
CA SER A 419 -18.54 3.89 27.94
C SER A 419 -18.63 5.32 28.44
N GLU A 420 -19.12 5.50 29.66
CA GLU A 420 -19.18 6.82 30.32
C GLU A 420 -17.79 7.47 30.48
N SER A 421 -16.73 6.65 30.57
CA SER A 421 -15.34 7.09 30.70
C SER A 421 -14.60 7.23 29.36
N GLY A 422 -15.34 7.34 28.25
CA GLY A 422 -14.81 7.45 26.89
C GLY A 422 -14.77 6.12 26.13
N PRO A 423 -14.25 6.11 24.89
CA PRO A 423 -14.22 4.91 24.05
C PRO A 423 -13.24 3.85 24.56
N LYS A 424 -13.68 2.59 24.58
CA LYS A 424 -12.85 1.44 24.94
C LYS A 424 -12.59 0.57 23.72
N VAL A 425 -11.32 0.33 23.39
CA VAL A 425 -10.93 -0.58 22.31
C VAL A 425 -11.17 -2.02 22.75
N LEU A 426 -11.99 -2.74 21.99
CA LEU A 426 -12.31 -4.15 22.20
C LEU A 426 -11.36 -5.06 21.41
N GLU A 427 -11.11 -4.73 20.14
CA GLU A 427 -10.27 -5.52 19.24
C GLU A 427 -9.65 -4.61 18.16
N VAL A 428 -8.43 -4.94 17.73
CA VAL A 428 -7.81 -4.38 16.53
C VAL A 428 -7.54 -5.53 15.56
N ASN A 429 -8.17 -5.52 14.40
CA ASN A 429 -8.06 -6.57 13.38
C ASN A 429 -7.22 -6.09 12.19
N SER A 430 -6.14 -6.81 11.89
CA SER A 430 -5.22 -6.57 10.77
C SER A 430 -5.71 -7.05 9.40
N SER A 431 -6.85 -7.75 9.33
CA SER A 431 -7.46 -8.19 8.07
C SER A 431 -8.98 -7.99 8.13
N PRO A 432 -9.47 -6.74 8.24
CA PRO A 432 -10.90 -6.46 8.38
C PRO A 432 -11.65 -6.81 7.09
N GLY A 433 -12.88 -7.32 7.19
CA GLY A 433 -13.76 -7.54 6.04
C GLY A 433 -14.28 -6.22 5.46
N LEU A 434 -14.43 -6.16 4.13
CA LEU A 434 -14.87 -4.96 3.40
C LEU A 434 -16.39 -4.91 3.19
N GLU A 435 -17.03 -6.06 2.98
CA GLU A 435 -18.43 -6.14 2.53
C GLU A 435 -19.41 -5.37 3.42
N GLY A 436 -19.49 -5.72 4.71
CA GLY A 436 -20.45 -5.09 5.61
C GLY A 436 -20.24 -3.57 5.76
N ILE A 437 -18.99 -3.12 5.75
CA ILE A 437 -18.69 -1.70 5.96
C ILE A 437 -18.84 -0.87 4.68
N GLU A 438 -18.54 -1.40 3.50
CA GLU A 438 -18.82 -0.74 2.23
C GLU A 438 -20.34 -0.69 1.97
N ILE A 439 -21.08 -1.76 2.26
CA ILE A 439 -22.55 -1.79 2.15
C ILE A 439 -23.19 -0.75 3.07
N ALA A 440 -22.76 -0.68 4.33
CA ALA A 440 -23.29 0.27 5.29
C ALA A 440 -22.90 1.71 4.90
N SER A 441 -21.60 1.99 4.77
CA SER A 441 -21.10 3.35 4.58
C SER A 441 -21.24 3.90 3.16
N LYS A 442 -21.50 3.05 2.16
CA LYS A 442 -21.50 3.38 0.73
C LYS A 442 -20.18 3.99 0.23
N LYS A 443 -19.09 3.81 0.97
CA LYS A 443 -17.75 4.31 0.60
C LYS A 443 -16.95 3.22 -0.10
N ASN A 444 -16.14 3.63 -1.08
CA ASN A 444 -15.13 2.77 -1.71
C ASN A 444 -13.88 2.69 -0.82
N VAL A 445 -13.91 1.78 0.15
CA VAL A 445 -12.81 1.54 1.07
C VAL A 445 -11.61 0.91 0.36
N ALA A 446 -11.86 -0.03 -0.55
CA ALA A 446 -10.80 -0.62 -1.37
C ALA A 446 -10.01 0.47 -2.10
N GLY A 447 -10.71 1.44 -2.70
CA GLY A 447 -10.09 2.58 -3.36
C GLY A 447 -9.22 3.41 -2.43
N MET A 448 -9.70 3.69 -1.20
CA MET A 448 -8.90 4.43 -0.21
C MET A 448 -7.64 3.67 0.24
N LEU A 449 -7.67 2.33 0.24
CA LEU A 449 -6.47 1.52 0.46
C LEU A 449 -5.49 1.64 -0.72
N TYR A 450 -5.98 1.64 -1.96
CA TYR A 450 -5.15 1.87 -3.14
C TYR A 450 -4.54 3.28 -3.15
N ASP A 451 -5.30 4.31 -2.79
CA ASP A 451 -4.76 5.68 -2.63
C ASP A 451 -3.56 5.69 -1.68
N HIS A 452 -3.65 4.94 -0.58
CA HIS A 452 -2.54 4.80 0.37
C HIS A 452 -1.36 4.01 -0.21
N ILE A 453 -1.60 2.93 -0.94
CA ILE A 453 -0.55 2.15 -1.61
C ILE A 453 0.19 3.02 -2.63
N GLU A 454 -0.53 3.64 -3.55
CA GLU A 454 0.00 4.54 -4.58
C GLU A 454 0.82 5.67 -3.94
N GLU A 455 0.32 6.27 -2.86
CA GLU A 455 1.02 7.31 -2.13
C GLU A 455 2.36 6.84 -1.54
N ARG A 456 2.44 5.58 -1.07
CA ARG A 456 3.62 5.01 -0.40
C ARG A 456 4.69 4.50 -1.35
N VAL A 457 4.32 4.12 -2.56
CA VAL A 457 5.26 3.63 -3.59
C VAL A 457 5.74 4.73 -4.55
N ARG A 458 5.33 5.99 -4.33
CA ARG A 458 5.84 7.18 -5.04
C ARG A 458 7.31 7.46 -4.70
N PRO A 459 8.08 8.08 -5.62
CA PRO A 459 9.46 8.47 -5.36
C PRO A 459 9.57 9.40 -4.15
N ALA A 460 10.59 9.16 -3.32
CA ALA A 460 10.96 10.03 -2.21
C ALA A 460 11.95 11.09 -2.69
N PRO A 461 11.89 12.33 -2.17
CA PRO A 461 12.87 13.35 -2.48
C PRO A 461 14.26 12.96 -1.97
N VAL A 462 15.29 13.17 -2.79
CA VAL A 462 16.69 12.92 -2.40
C VAL A 462 17.26 14.07 -1.58
N ARG A 463 18.28 13.79 -0.75
CA ARG A 463 19.01 14.83 -0.03
C ARG A 463 19.73 15.75 -1.02
N ARG A 464 19.66 17.05 -0.76
CA ARG A 464 20.15 18.15 -1.60
C ARG A 464 21.68 18.22 -1.79
N ARG A 465 22.45 17.19 -1.42
CA ARG A 465 23.92 17.24 -1.46
C ARG A 465 24.35 17.66 -2.88
N LYS A 466 25.05 18.80 -2.93
CA LYS A 466 25.25 19.71 -4.09
C LYS A 466 25.05 18.97 -5.42
N LEU A 467 23.90 19.23 -6.05
CA LEU A 467 23.73 19.06 -7.50
C LEU A 467 24.84 19.92 -8.12
N LEU A 468 25.97 19.31 -8.44
CA LEU A 468 27.11 20.03 -9.02
C LEU A 468 26.71 20.46 -10.43
N GLY A 469 27.07 21.71 -10.72
CA GLY A 469 26.66 22.49 -11.91
C GLY A 469 27.17 21.95 -13.23
#